data_AF-A0A945LIQ8-F1
#
_entry.id   AF-A0A945LIQ8-F1
#
_cell.length_a   1.000
_cell.length_b   1.000
_cell.length_c   1.000
_cell.angle_alpha   90.00
_cell.angle_beta   90.00
_cell.angle_gamma   90.00
#
_symmetry.space_group_name_H-M   'P 1'
#
loop_
_entity.id
_entity.type
_entity.pdbx_description
1 polymer ?
#
loop_
_entity_poly.entity_id
_entity_poly.type
_entity_poly.pdbx_seq_one_letter_code
_entity_poly.pdbx_strand_id
1 'polypeptide(L)'
;MKIYNSANDVLSIKNLDCVVSAGNGHLFTADQLAAPNNGVINFHAAPLPDYRGSAAPAFAILEGCENFGITFHKMIEELDALTLQRAVDLHPYGFDLAFGQKPGRAL
;
A
#
# COMPACT_ATOMS: atom_id res chain seq x y z
N MET A 1 -16.33 0.54 -19.50
CA MET A 1 -15.44 0.04 -18.43
C MET A 1 -15.60 -1.48 -18.37
N LYS A 2 -14.51 -2.25 -18.41
CA LYS A 2 -14.57 -3.71 -18.16
C LYS A 2 -14.42 -3.92 -16.65
N ILE A 3 -15.18 -4.85 -16.10
CA ILE A 3 -15.12 -5.22 -14.69
C ILE A 3 -14.65 -6.67 -14.63
N TYR A 4 -13.68 -6.90 -13.75
CA TYR A 4 -13.12 -8.19 -13.43
C TYR A 4 -13.43 -8.46 -11.95
N ASN A 5 -13.82 -9.69 -11.62
CA ASN A 5 -14.37 -10.04 -10.30
C ASN A 5 -13.43 -10.94 -9.50
N SER A 6 -12.29 -11.32 -10.08
CA SER A 6 -11.28 -12.14 -9.41
C SER A 6 -9.88 -11.61 -9.71
N ALA A 7 -8.97 -11.72 -8.73
CA ALA A 7 -7.54 -11.48 -8.98
C ALA A 7 -6.99 -12.41 -10.07
N ASN A 8 -7.54 -13.61 -10.25
CA ASN A 8 -7.14 -14.53 -11.32
C ASN A 8 -7.44 -13.98 -12.72
N ASP A 9 -8.36 -13.03 -12.85
CA ASP A 9 -8.69 -12.43 -14.14
C ASP A 9 -7.49 -11.71 -14.75
N VAL A 10 -6.53 -11.25 -13.92
CA VAL A 10 -5.28 -10.62 -14.35
C VAL A 10 -4.50 -11.48 -15.36
N LEU A 11 -4.55 -12.81 -15.19
CA LEU A 11 -3.84 -13.78 -16.03
C LEU A 11 -4.43 -13.87 -17.45
N SER A 12 -5.67 -13.42 -17.64
CA SER A 12 -6.38 -13.48 -18.93
C SER A 12 -6.20 -12.22 -19.77
N ILE A 13 -5.70 -11.14 -19.18
CA ILE A 13 -5.61 -9.83 -19.84
C ILE A 13 -4.32 -9.77 -20.67
N LYS A 14 -4.47 -9.81 -22.00
CA LYS A 14 -3.34 -9.64 -22.92
C LYS A 14 -2.81 -8.21 -22.87
N ASN A 15 -1.48 -8.07 -22.92
CA ASN A 15 -0.76 -6.79 -22.95
C ASN A 15 -1.10 -5.89 -21.74
N LEU A 16 -1.20 -6.48 -20.55
CA LEU A 16 -1.45 -5.72 -19.33
C LEU A 16 -0.18 -4.97 -18.90
N ASP A 17 -0.22 -3.64 -18.87
CA ASP A 17 0.96 -2.84 -18.55
C ASP A 17 1.30 -2.82 -17.07
N CYS A 18 0.30 -2.59 -16.20
CA CYS A 18 0.47 -2.55 -14.75
C CYS A 18 -0.86 -2.83 -14.04
N VAL A 19 -0.78 -3.22 -12.77
CA VAL A 19 -1.93 -3.30 -11.86
C VAL A 19 -1.69 -2.36 -10.70
N VAL A 20 -2.74 -1.63 -10.31
CA VAL A 20 -2.75 -0.82 -9.09
C VAL A 20 -3.69 -1.49 -8.09
N SER A 21 -3.13 -1.94 -6.97
CA SER A 21 -3.84 -2.51 -5.83
C SER A 21 -4.10 -1.40 -4.80
N ALA A 22 -5.35 -1.22 -4.38
CA ALA A 22 -5.74 -0.28 -3.34
C ALA A 22 -6.90 -0.86 -2.53
N GLY A 23 -6.75 -0.96 -1.21
CA GLY A 23 -7.77 -1.54 -0.34
C GLY A 23 -8.07 -3.02 -0.61
N ASN A 24 -7.09 -3.76 -1.13
CA ASN A 24 -7.24 -5.15 -1.52
C ASN A 24 -6.69 -6.10 -0.45
N GLY A 25 -7.52 -7.04 0.01
CA GLY A 25 -7.11 -8.09 0.95
C GLY A 25 -6.57 -9.36 0.30
N HIS A 26 -6.56 -9.44 -1.05
CA HIS A 26 -6.06 -10.60 -1.78
C HIS A 26 -4.52 -10.60 -1.82
N LEU A 27 -3.92 -11.71 -1.38
CA LEU A 27 -2.48 -11.94 -1.53
C LEU A 27 -2.19 -12.46 -2.95
N PHE A 28 -1.43 -11.69 -3.73
CA PHE A 28 -1.07 -12.07 -5.09
C PHE A 28 -0.08 -13.24 -5.12
N THR A 29 -0.31 -14.20 -6.03
CA THR A 29 0.67 -15.27 -6.33
C THR A 29 1.79 -14.75 -7.24
N ALA A 30 2.94 -15.44 -7.30
CA ALA A 30 4.00 -15.14 -8.28
C ALA A 30 3.48 -14.94 -9.70
N ASP A 31 2.62 -15.84 -10.19
CA ASP A 31 2.07 -15.77 -11.55
C ASP A 31 1.26 -14.49 -11.76
N GLN A 32 0.47 -14.09 -10.75
CA GLN A 32 -0.33 -12.85 -10.82
C GLN A 32 0.56 -11.60 -10.74
N LEU A 33 1.63 -11.64 -9.94
CA LEU A 33 2.61 -10.54 -9.84
C LEU A 33 3.41 -10.37 -11.14
N ALA A 34 3.67 -11.46 -11.85
CA ALA A 34 4.43 -11.47 -13.11
C ALA A 34 3.59 -11.18 -14.35
N ALA A 35 2.25 -11.28 -14.26
CA ALA A 35 1.37 -11.10 -15.42
C ALA A 35 1.42 -9.69 -16.05
N PRO A 36 1.47 -8.58 -15.28
CA PRO A 36 1.63 -7.24 -15.86
C PRO A 36 3.08 -6.94 -16.22
N ASN A 37 3.33 -6.29 -17.37
CA ASN A 37 4.68 -5.96 -17.84
C ASN A 37 5.52 -5.18 -16.81
N ASN A 38 4.90 -4.27 -16.05
CA ASN A 38 5.55 -3.47 -15.03
C ASN A 38 5.26 -3.96 -13.59
N GLY A 39 4.55 -5.07 -13.45
CA GLY A 39 4.13 -5.68 -12.18
C GLY A 39 2.95 -4.99 -11.50
N VAL A 40 2.81 -5.26 -10.20
CA VAL A 40 1.73 -4.77 -9.36
C VAL A 40 2.26 -3.69 -8.40
N ILE A 41 1.60 -2.53 -8.39
CA ILE A 41 1.87 -1.43 -7.47
C ILE A 41 0.77 -1.43 -6.41
N ASN A 42 1.14 -1.48 -5.14
CA ASN A 42 0.20 -1.41 -4.04
C ASN A 42 0.20 -0.03 -3.38
N PHE A 43 -0.99 0.46 -3.04
CA PHE A 43 -1.22 1.61 -2.19
C PHE A 43 -1.42 1.14 -0.75
N HIS A 44 -0.52 1.58 0.13
CA HIS A 44 -0.62 1.40 1.57
C HIS A 44 -0.94 2.73 2.23
N ALA A 45 -1.98 2.75 3.06
CA ALA A 45 -2.48 3.95 3.73
C ALA A 45 -1.67 4.27 5.00
N ALA A 46 -0.34 4.21 4.90
CA ALA A 46 0.60 4.54 5.96
C ALA A 46 2.04 4.72 5.41
N PRO A 47 2.93 5.39 6.15
CA PRO A 47 4.35 5.43 5.83
C PRO A 47 5.02 4.10 6.21
N LEU A 48 5.43 3.28 5.23
CA LEU A 48 6.23 2.09 5.50
C LEU A 48 7.67 2.47 5.89
N PRO A 49 8.36 1.71 6.75
CA PRO A 49 7.96 0.42 7.33
C PRO A 49 7.03 0.51 8.56
N ASP A 50 6.64 1.71 8.98
CA ASP A 50 5.75 1.93 10.11
C ASP A 50 4.29 1.59 9.74
N TYR A 51 3.48 1.26 10.74
CA TYR A 51 2.04 1.01 10.57
C TYR A 51 1.70 0.01 9.44
N ARG A 52 2.36 -1.16 9.41
CA ARG A 52 2.03 -2.25 8.48
C ARG A 52 0.63 -2.83 8.74
N GLY A 53 0.07 -3.49 7.73
CA GLY A 53 -1.21 -4.18 7.85
C GLY A 53 -2.44 -3.26 7.77
N SER A 54 -3.63 -3.85 7.92
CA SER A 54 -4.90 -3.22 7.52
C SER A 54 -5.43 -2.15 8.49
N ALA A 55 -4.94 -2.10 9.72
CA ALA A 55 -5.41 -1.16 10.74
C ALA A 55 -4.51 0.08 10.89
N ALA A 56 -3.65 0.34 9.90
CA ALA A 56 -2.63 1.39 9.94
C ALA A 56 -3.14 2.77 10.38
N PRO A 57 -4.25 3.31 9.81
CA PRO A 57 -4.74 4.62 10.24
C PRO A 57 -5.27 4.61 11.68
N ALA A 58 -5.89 3.51 12.12
CA ALA A 58 -6.42 3.40 13.47
C ALA A 58 -5.30 3.41 14.52
N PHE A 59 -4.19 2.71 14.24
CA PHE A 59 -3.02 2.74 15.13
C PHE A 59 -2.37 4.11 15.18
N ALA A 60 -2.23 4.79 14.04
CA ALA A 60 -1.70 6.14 14.01
C ALA A 60 -2.53 7.12 14.86
N ILE A 61 -3.86 7.02 14.81
CA ILE A 61 -4.75 7.82 15.68
C ILE A 61 -4.55 7.48 17.16
N LEU A 62 -4.52 6.18 17.49
CA LEU A 62 -4.38 5.72 18.88
C LEU A 62 -3.04 6.17 19.51
N GLU A 63 -2.00 6.27 18.71
CA GLU A 63 -0.67 6.71 19.15
C GLU A 63 -0.50 8.24 19.14
N GLY A 64 -1.50 8.98 18.68
CA GLY A 64 -1.39 10.43 18.52
C GLY A 64 -0.38 10.82 17.44
N CYS A 65 -0.28 10.04 16.37
CA CYS A 65 0.63 10.29 15.26
C CYS A 65 0.25 11.61 14.56
N GLU A 66 1.14 12.60 14.66
CA GLU A 66 0.91 13.94 14.10
C GLU A 66 1.31 14.04 12.63
N ASN A 67 2.21 13.16 12.18
CA ASN A 67 2.71 13.14 10.81
C ASN A 67 2.38 11.79 10.19
N PHE A 68 1.39 11.80 9.31
CA PHE A 68 0.95 10.61 8.62
C PHE A 68 1.15 10.76 7.11
N GLY A 69 1.40 9.63 6.46
CA GLY A 69 1.69 9.57 5.05
C GLY A 69 1.12 8.33 4.40
N ILE A 70 1.31 8.22 3.10
CA ILE A 70 0.95 7.06 2.31
C ILE A 70 2.19 6.50 1.63
N THR A 71 2.15 5.21 1.29
CA THR A 71 3.23 4.54 0.57
C THR A 71 2.68 3.88 -0.68
N PHE A 72 3.28 4.19 -1.83
CA PHE A 72 3.20 3.33 -3.00
C PHE A 72 4.44 2.45 -3.07
N HIS A 73 4.25 1.15 -3.25
CA HIS A 73 5.36 0.22 -3.44
C HIS A 73 5.05 -0.83 -4.49
N LYS A 74 6.08 -1.29 -5.20
CA LYS A 74 5.97 -2.47 -6.05
C LYS A 74 5.86 -3.71 -5.17
N MET A 75 4.89 -4.58 -5.45
CA MET A 75 4.70 -5.81 -4.70
C MET A 75 5.72 -6.88 -5.12
N ILE A 76 6.19 -7.62 -4.14
CA ILE A 76 6.83 -8.93 -4.30
C ILE A 76 5.93 -9.98 -3.61
N GLU A 77 6.29 -11.28 -3.65
CA GLU A 77 5.47 -12.33 -3.02
C GLU A 77 5.30 -12.16 -1.50
N GLU A 78 6.15 -11.35 -0.86
CA GLU A 78 6.06 -11.02 0.55
C GLU A 78 5.14 -9.82 0.81
N LEU A 79 4.30 -9.94 1.84
CA LEU A 79 3.39 -8.88 2.30
C LEU A 79 4.17 -7.64 2.74
N ASP A 80 3.85 -6.48 2.18
CA ASP A 80 4.42 -5.17 2.50
C ASP A 80 5.96 -5.14 2.56
N ALA A 81 6.60 -5.98 1.73
CA ALA A 81 8.04 -5.97 1.55
C ALA A 81 8.46 -4.94 0.49
N LEU A 82 9.50 -4.18 0.81
CA LEU A 82 9.86 -2.94 0.12
C LEU A 82 10.93 -3.20 -0.94
N THR A 83 10.62 -2.96 -2.21
CA THR A 83 11.65 -2.91 -3.28
C THR A 83 11.86 -1.50 -3.83
N LEU A 84 10.78 -0.71 -3.97
CA LEU A 84 10.77 0.69 -4.38
C LEU A 84 9.62 1.39 -3.65
N GLN A 85 9.89 2.50 -2.97
CA GLN A 85 8.92 3.24 -2.16
C GLN A 85 8.91 4.72 -2.53
N ARG A 86 7.71 5.31 -2.59
CA ARG A 86 7.53 6.76 -2.49
C ARG A 86 6.55 7.05 -1.37
N ALA A 87 7.05 7.70 -0.32
CA ALA A 87 6.23 8.29 0.73
C ALA A 87 5.72 9.66 0.28
N VAL A 88 4.48 9.98 0.61
CA VAL A 88 3.92 11.32 0.46
C VAL A 88 3.35 11.76 1.79
N ASP A 89 3.86 12.88 2.29
CA ASP A 89 3.35 13.53 3.50
C ASP A 89 2.01 14.20 3.19
N LEU A 90 1.01 13.99 4.05
CA LEU A 90 -0.34 14.52 3.83
C LEU A 90 -0.63 15.85 4.55
N HIS A 91 0.37 16.50 5.16
CA HIS A 91 0.17 17.80 5.81
C HIS A 91 -0.24 18.88 4.78
N PRO A 92 -1.36 19.64 4.93
CA PRO A 92 -2.17 19.91 6.13
C PRO A 92 -3.58 19.30 6.14
N TYR A 93 -3.89 18.26 5.36
CA TYR A 93 -5.28 17.77 5.24
C TYR A 93 -5.78 16.86 6.39
N GLY A 94 -5.30 17.09 7.62
CA GLY A 94 -6.00 16.80 8.88
C GLY A 94 -6.03 15.35 9.41
N PHE A 95 -5.15 15.06 10.38
CA PHE A 95 -5.58 14.82 11.77
C PHE A 95 -4.97 15.97 12.58
N ASP A 96 -5.77 16.96 12.98
CA ASP A 96 -5.24 18.18 13.63
C ASP A 96 -5.00 17.94 15.13
N LEU A 97 -3.77 17.60 15.50
CA LEU A 97 -3.23 17.71 16.88
C LEU A 97 -1.72 18.05 16.80
N ALA A 98 -1.30 18.98 17.64
CA ALA A 98 -0.11 19.82 17.49
C ALA A 98 1.24 19.20 17.92
N PHE A 99 2.27 19.42 17.09
CA PHE A 99 3.74 19.29 17.22
C PHE A 99 4.37 18.53 18.43
N GLY A 100 5.04 17.42 18.12
CA GLY A 100 5.83 16.56 19.00
C GLY A 100 6.23 15.22 18.34
N GLN A 101 7.51 15.05 17.99
CA GLN A 101 8.06 13.81 17.42
C GLN A 101 7.83 12.55 18.28
N LYS A 102 7.56 11.40 17.61
CA LYS A 102 8.34 10.15 17.68
C LYS A 102 7.80 9.09 16.69
N PRO A 103 8.64 8.42 15.87
CA PRO A 103 8.20 7.27 15.08
C PRO A 103 8.28 5.99 15.92
N GLY A 104 7.34 5.05 15.70
CA GLY A 104 7.29 3.80 16.43
C GLY A 104 6.64 2.64 15.68
N ARG A 105 7.43 1.57 15.53
CA ARG A 105 7.08 0.16 15.32
C ARG A 105 6.82 -0.32 13.88
N ALA A 106 7.77 -1.13 13.40
CA ALA A 106 7.51 -2.22 12.45
C ALA A 106 7.01 -3.46 13.22
N LEU A 107 5.89 -4.04 12.79
CA LEU A 107 5.48 -5.40 13.18
C LEU A 107 6.14 -6.43 12.26
#